data_AF-S9PW82-F1
#
_entry.id   AF-S9PW82-F1
#
_cell.length_a   1.000
_cell.length_b   1.000
_cell.length_c   1.000
_cell.angle_alpha   90.00
_cell.angle_beta   90.00
_cell.angle_gamma   90.00
#
_symmetry.space_group_name_H-M   'P 1'
#
loop_
_entity.id
_entity.type
_entity.pdbx_description
1 polymer ?
#
loop_
_entity_poly.entity_id
_entity_poly.type
_entity_poly.pdbx_seq_one_letter_code
_entity_poly.pdbx_strand_id
1 'polypeptide(L)'
;MEDKRLLHNLEECSDNDILKKALLHYREAVESEKQGDIGNSLNRYRLAHKVHEDVEVIYRRIERLAIQNNKEQNEEDRRLLSEKEINNSSEEDELSNGLTQLSVAPPFILKLPDEVLLLIVEQCFENLNDLSNLPRIARSCKLLAKACRADSLYRRFCYFSYQLNEWQQTKESIEEELSSTYHQSWKEMYLKKPRIRFDGCYISVCRYFRPGTSDTSWNQPIHLISYYRYLRFYPDGTCMVFRSNTEPNLIVRTFGRHQSSFFVPSSSNPAFSNGEVACMATWSMSPAGQLLLSHPAGGRAYTYAQSLQVKGKRLKWVSFYAVDNEMFETSEFPLTHHRDYIFSRVYNYTSEKVEP
;
A
#
# COMPACT_ATOMS: atom_id res chain seq x y z
N MET A 1 32.53 -19.34 14.64
CA MET A 1 33.05 -20.73 14.63
C MET A 1 32.19 -21.67 15.47
N GLU A 2 31.60 -21.21 16.57
CA GLU A 2 30.62 -21.99 17.37
C GLU A 2 29.31 -22.29 16.61
N ASP A 3 28.78 -21.36 15.81
CA ASP A 3 27.57 -21.60 15.01
C ASP A 3 27.76 -22.65 13.89
N LYS A 4 28.97 -22.78 13.34
CA LYS A 4 29.29 -23.81 12.32
C LYS A 4 29.49 -25.20 12.95
N ARG A 5 29.90 -25.28 14.22
CA ARG A 5 30.00 -26.54 14.98
C ARG A 5 28.63 -27.08 15.40
N LEU A 6 27.66 -26.20 15.64
CA LEU A 6 26.27 -26.58 15.93
C LEU A 6 25.51 -27.07 14.69
N LEU A 7 25.84 -26.56 13.50
CA LEU A 7 25.30 -27.09 12.23
C LEU A 7 25.76 -28.53 11.97
N HIS A 8 27.01 -28.86 12.31
CA HIS A 8 27.51 -30.23 12.18
C HIS A 8 26.85 -31.18 13.19
N ASN A 9 26.50 -30.70 14.39
CA ASN A 9 25.74 -31.47 15.37
C ASN A 9 24.24 -31.65 15.04
N LEU A 10 23.72 -30.96 14.02
CA LEU A 10 22.36 -31.19 13.49
C LEU A 10 22.33 -32.21 12.35
N GLU A 11 23.49 -32.66 11.86
CA GLU A 11 23.59 -33.62 10.74
C GLU A 11 23.62 -35.09 11.20
N GLU A 12 23.73 -35.37 12.50
CA GLU A 12 23.80 -36.74 13.05
C GLU A 12 22.73 -37.00 14.12
N CYS A 13 21.47 -37.28 13.72
CA CYS A 13 20.53 -38.18 14.44
C CYS A 13 19.18 -38.28 13.73
N SER A 14 18.37 -39.31 14.05
CA SER A 14 17.02 -39.55 13.50
C SER A 14 15.98 -38.46 13.77
N ASP A 15 16.34 -37.40 14.50
CA ASP A 15 15.50 -36.25 14.84
C ASP A 15 15.26 -35.30 13.64
N ASN A 16 16.01 -35.45 12.55
CA ASN A 16 15.91 -34.59 11.36
C ASN A 16 14.57 -34.73 10.62
N ASP A 17 14.02 -35.93 10.51
CA ASP A 17 12.76 -36.14 9.77
C ASP A 17 11.53 -35.63 10.56
N ILE A 18 11.58 -35.75 11.89
CA ILE A 18 10.57 -35.21 12.79
C ILE A 18 10.60 -33.68 12.74
N LEU A 19 11.79 -33.08 12.80
CA LEU A 19 11.96 -31.63 12.71
C LEU A 19 11.55 -31.08 11.34
N LYS A 20 11.92 -31.74 10.24
CA LYS A 20 11.48 -31.36 8.88
C LYS A 20 9.96 -31.38 8.76
N LYS A 21 9.31 -32.41 9.33
CA LYS A 21 7.84 -32.51 9.33
C LYS A 21 7.19 -31.42 10.18
N ALA A 22 7.76 -31.09 11.34
CA ALA A 22 7.30 -29.98 12.16
C ALA A 22 7.43 -28.64 11.43
N LEU A 23 8.58 -28.39 10.79
CA LEU A 23 8.82 -27.17 10.01
C LEU A 23 7.91 -27.06 8.78
N LEU A 24 7.59 -28.17 8.13
CA LEU A 24 6.62 -28.21 7.03
C LEU A 24 5.23 -27.78 7.51
N HIS A 25 4.72 -28.38 8.59
CA HIS A 25 3.43 -27.99 9.16
C HIS A 25 3.41 -26.54 9.64
N TYR A 26 4.52 -26.05 10.20
CA TYR A 26 4.66 -24.66 10.62
C TYR A 26 4.64 -23.70 9.42
N ARG A 27 5.36 -24.02 8.34
CA ARG A 27 5.35 -23.23 7.10
C ARG A 27 3.97 -23.19 6.46
N GLU A 28 3.31 -24.34 6.35
CA GLU A 28 1.94 -24.45 5.86
C GLU A 28 0.95 -23.66 6.70
N ALA A 29 1.17 -23.57 8.02
CA ALA A 29 0.37 -22.73 8.91
C ALA A 29 0.56 -21.23 8.61
N VAL A 30 1.80 -20.80 8.40
CA VAL A 30 2.14 -19.41 8.00
C VAL A 30 1.55 -19.06 6.63
N GLU A 31 1.56 -19.99 5.68
CA GLU A 31 0.96 -19.79 4.35
C GLU A 31 -0.56 -19.68 4.44
N SER A 32 -1.23 -20.55 5.21
CA SER A 32 -2.68 -20.44 5.46
C SER A 32 -3.04 -19.15 6.21
N GLU A 33 -2.18 -18.68 7.13
CA GLU A 33 -2.35 -17.39 7.82
C GLU A 33 -2.24 -16.21 6.84
N LYS A 34 -1.26 -16.25 5.93
CA LYS A 34 -1.10 -15.25 4.85
C LYS A 34 -2.30 -15.26 3.89
N GLN A 35 -2.87 -16.44 3.63
CA GLN A 35 -4.06 -16.61 2.79
C GLN A 35 -5.35 -16.21 3.52
N GLY A 36 -5.34 -16.03 4.84
CA GLY A 36 -6.50 -15.63 5.62
C GLY A 36 -7.29 -16.77 6.27
N ASP A 37 -6.92 -18.03 6.02
CA ASP A 37 -7.53 -19.22 6.64
C ASP A 37 -6.90 -19.50 8.01
N ILE A 38 -7.37 -18.77 9.03
CA ILE A 38 -6.83 -18.88 10.38
C ILE A 38 -7.25 -20.20 11.08
N GLY A 39 -8.38 -20.78 10.70
CA GLY A 39 -8.86 -22.03 11.30
C GLY A 39 -7.91 -23.19 11.00
N ASN A 40 -7.58 -23.37 9.73
CA ASN A 40 -6.62 -24.37 9.30
C ASN A 40 -5.20 -24.04 9.77
N SER A 41 -4.82 -22.76 9.74
CA SER A 41 -3.53 -22.28 10.27
C SER A 41 -3.31 -22.67 11.73
N LEU A 42 -4.29 -22.41 12.62
CA LEU A 42 -4.22 -22.76 14.04
C LEU A 42 -4.07 -24.27 14.27
N ASN A 43 -4.80 -25.09 13.50
CA ASN A 43 -4.70 -26.54 13.59
C ASN A 43 -3.29 -27.02 13.19
N ARG A 44 -2.72 -26.43 12.13
CA ARG A 44 -1.37 -26.73 11.66
C ARG A 44 -0.28 -26.25 12.62
N TYR A 45 -0.43 -25.07 13.25
CA TYR A 45 0.47 -24.63 14.32
C TYR A 45 0.44 -25.59 15.51
N ARG A 46 -0.74 -26.00 15.96
CA ARG A 46 -0.87 -27.01 17.03
C ARG A 46 -0.19 -28.33 16.65
N LEU A 47 -0.36 -28.77 15.41
CA LEU A 47 0.29 -29.99 14.91
C LEU A 47 1.81 -29.84 14.91
N ALA A 48 2.33 -28.70 14.45
CA ALA A 48 3.76 -28.41 14.43
C ALA A 48 4.36 -28.41 15.86
N HIS A 49 3.74 -27.71 16.81
CA HIS A 49 4.20 -27.66 18.21
C HIS A 49 4.03 -29.01 18.94
N LYS A 50 3.07 -29.83 18.52
CA LYS A 50 2.93 -31.20 19.04
C LYS A 50 4.05 -32.12 18.56
N VAL A 51 4.59 -31.88 17.37
CA VAL A 51 5.71 -32.66 16.80
C VAL A 51 7.05 -32.16 17.36
N HIS A 52 7.24 -30.85 17.50
CA HIS A 52 8.45 -30.27 18.08
C HIS A 52 8.14 -28.95 18.80
N GLU A 53 8.47 -28.87 20.09
CA GLU A 53 8.12 -27.74 20.96
C GLU A 53 8.72 -26.42 20.46
N ASP A 54 10.02 -26.42 20.13
CA ASP A 54 10.77 -25.22 19.69
C ASP A 54 10.70 -24.92 18.18
N VAL A 55 9.73 -25.51 17.45
CA VAL A 55 9.63 -25.36 15.98
C VAL A 55 9.57 -23.89 15.53
N GLU A 56 8.91 -23.03 16.30
CA GLU A 56 8.78 -21.60 16.03
C GLU A 56 10.13 -20.87 16.14
N VAL A 57 10.95 -21.20 17.13
CA VAL A 57 12.27 -20.58 17.32
C VAL A 57 13.19 -20.97 16.18
N ILE A 58 13.16 -22.25 15.80
CA ILE A 58 13.96 -22.81 14.70
C ILE A 58 13.53 -22.18 13.37
N TYR A 59 12.22 -22.13 13.08
CA TYR A 59 11.69 -21.52 11.85
C TYR A 59 12.08 -20.05 11.74
N ARG A 60 11.92 -19.26 12.82
CA ARG A 60 12.32 -17.84 12.83
C ARG A 60 13.82 -17.65 12.67
N ARG A 61 14.64 -18.55 13.21
CA ARG A 61 16.10 -18.52 13.03
C ARG A 61 16.46 -18.80 11.58
N ILE A 62 15.83 -19.79 10.94
CA ILE A 62 16.03 -20.10 9.52
C ILE A 62 15.63 -18.92 8.64
N GLU A 63 14.47 -18.29 8.86
CA GLU A 63 14.05 -17.12 8.09
C GLU A 63 15.02 -15.93 8.25
N ARG A 64 15.50 -15.66 9.46
CA ARG A 64 16.50 -14.59 9.69
C ARG A 64 17.80 -14.87 8.94
N LEU A 65 18.30 -16.10 9.00
CA LEU A 65 19.51 -16.51 8.28
C LEU A 65 19.32 -16.43 6.77
N ALA A 66 18.17 -16.84 6.25
CA ALA A 66 17.85 -16.71 4.82
C ALA A 66 17.80 -15.25 4.36
N ILE A 67 17.22 -14.35 5.16
CA ILE A 67 17.20 -12.91 4.88
C ILE A 67 18.62 -12.33 4.92
N GLN A 68 19.44 -12.73 5.88
CA GLN A 68 20.83 -12.28 6.00
C GLN A 68 21.67 -12.76 4.81
N ASN A 69 21.60 -14.05 4.46
CA ASN A 69 22.29 -14.61 3.31
C ASN A 69 21.85 -13.95 2.00
N ASN A 70 20.55 -13.66 1.83
CA ASN A 70 20.06 -12.94 0.65
C ASN A 70 20.59 -11.50 0.59
N LYS A 71 20.78 -10.83 1.73
CA LYS A 71 21.40 -9.50 1.77
C LYS A 71 22.88 -9.56 1.42
N GLU A 72 23.60 -10.52 2.00
CA GLU A 72 25.02 -10.75 1.73
C GLU A 72 25.24 -11.12 0.26
N GLN A 73 24.42 -12.00 -0.32
CA GLN A 73 24.44 -12.32 -1.75
C GLN A 73 24.09 -11.12 -2.63
N ASN A 74 23.07 -10.32 -2.29
CA ASN A 74 22.74 -9.12 -3.06
C ASN A 74 23.85 -8.04 -2.97
N GLU A 75 24.55 -7.96 -1.85
CA GLU A 75 25.70 -7.08 -1.68
C GLU A 75 26.92 -7.59 -2.44
N GLU A 76 27.18 -8.90 -2.43
CA GLU A 76 28.22 -9.55 -3.24
C GLU A 76 27.92 -9.42 -4.73
N ASP A 77 26.69 -9.67 -5.18
CA ASP A 77 26.27 -9.48 -6.56
C ASP A 77 26.41 -8.01 -6.99
N ARG A 78 26.08 -7.05 -6.10
CA ARG A 78 26.33 -5.62 -6.35
C ARG A 78 27.82 -5.30 -6.45
N ARG A 79 28.65 -5.89 -5.59
CA ARG A 79 30.11 -5.70 -5.62
C ARG A 79 30.71 -6.32 -6.88
N LEU A 80 30.30 -7.52 -7.25
CA LEU A 80 30.69 -8.21 -8.49
C LEU A 80 30.21 -7.46 -9.73
N LEU A 81 29.02 -6.85 -9.71
CA LEU A 81 28.55 -5.97 -10.78
C LEU A 81 29.40 -4.70 -10.86
N SER A 82 29.76 -4.09 -9.72
CA SER A 82 30.65 -2.93 -9.72
C SER A 82 32.09 -3.26 -10.14
N GLU A 83 32.60 -4.44 -9.77
CA GLU A 83 33.93 -4.92 -10.15
C GLU A 83 33.95 -5.36 -11.62
N LYS A 84 32.86 -5.92 -12.15
CA LYS A 84 32.69 -6.17 -13.59
C LYS A 84 32.56 -4.86 -14.37
N GLU A 85 31.89 -3.84 -13.85
CA GLU A 85 31.85 -2.51 -14.47
C GLU A 85 33.22 -1.82 -14.47
N ILE A 86 34.03 -2.02 -13.41
CA ILE A 86 35.40 -1.49 -13.32
C ILE A 86 36.39 -2.30 -14.19
N ASN A 87 36.30 -3.62 -14.23
CA ASN A 87 37.16 -4.46 -15.07
C ASN A 87 36.78 -4.37 -16.55
N ASN A 88 35.50 -4.22 -16.91
CA ASN A 88 35.10 -3.91 -18.29
C ASN A 88 35.55 -2.50 -18.73
N SER A 89 35.79 -1.57 -17.79
CA SER A 89 36.39 -0.28 -18.12
C SER A 89 37.91 -0.32 -18.34
N SER A 90 38.55 -1.48 -18.10
CA SER A 90 40.00 -1.68 -18.25
C SER A 90 40.39 -2.64 -19.39
N GLU A 91 39.44 -3.33 -20.03
CA GLU A 91 39.70 -4.24 -21.17
C GLU A 91 38.86 -3.94 -22.44
N GLU A 92 38.13 -2.83 -22.52
CA GLU A 92 37.37 -2.42 -23.72
C GLU A 92 38.07 -1.35 -24.59
N ASP A 93 39.40 -1.42 -24.75
CA ASP A 93 40.13 -0.61 -25.75
C ASP A 93 40.28 -1.32 -27.12
N GLU A 94 39.72 -2.51 -27.33
CA GLU A 94 39.80 -3.23 -28.62
C GLU A 94 38.47 -3.68 -29.24
N LEU A 95 37.32 -3.39 -28.63
CA LEU A 95 36.00 -3.66 -29.24
C LEU A 95 35.33 -2.41 -29.84
N SER A 96 36.12 -1.38 -30.18
CA SER A 96 35.67 -0.21 -30.93
C SER A 96 35.66 -0.43 -32.46
N ASN A 97 36.17 -1.56 -32.96
CA ASN A 97 36.36 -1.81 -34.39
C ASN A 97 35.40 -2.83 -35.03
N GLY A 98 34.46 -3.43 -34.28
CA GLY A 98 33.57 -4.50 -34.78
C GLY A 98 32.13 -4.08 -35.11
N LEU A 99 31.65 -2.93 -34.64
CA LEU A 99 30.36 -2.36 -35.02
C LEU A 99 30.57 -1.24 -36.05
N THR A 100 31.15 -1.61 -37.18
CA THR A 100 31.11 -0.83 -38.40
C THR A 100 29.65 -0.45 -38.71
N GLN A 101 29.37 0.84 -38.57
CA GLN A 101 28.50 1.61 -39.46
C GLN A 101 27.03 1.18 -39.55
N LEU A 102 26.29 1.38 -38.47
CA LEU A 102 25.04 2.14 -38.64
C LEU A 102 25.37 3.58 -38.23
N SER A 103 25.46 4.46 -39.23
CA SER A 103 25.40 5.91 -39.02
C SER A 103 24.02 6.25 -38.46
N VAL A 104 23.78 5.94 -37.19
CA VAL A 104 22.59 6.39 -36.49
C VAL A 104 22.91 7.80 -36.06
N ALA A 105 22.55 8.77 -36.92
CA ALA A 105 22.48 10.16 -36.53
C ALA A 105 21.83 10.24 -35.13
N PRO A 106 22.36 11.03 -34.19
CA PRO A 106 21.81 11.08 -32.84
C PRO A 106 20.30 11.32 -32.94
N PRO A 107 19.48 10.51 -32.25
CA PRO A 107 18.03 10.54 -32.42
C PRO A 107 17.56 11.98 -32.24
N PHE A 108 16.66 12.43 -33.12
CA PHE A 108 16.30 13.84 -33.26
C PHE A 108 15.89 14.51 -31.93
N ILE A 109 15.33 13.72 -31.01
CA ILE A 109 14.95 14.17 -29.67
C ILE A 109 16.14 14.68 -28.83
N LEU A 110 17.35 14.12 -29.01
CA LEU A 110 18.55 14.55 -28.27
C LEU A 110 19.18 15.82 -28.84
N LYS A 111 18.73 16.29 -30.00
CA LYS A 111 19.15 17.57 -30.60
C LYS A 111 18.28 18.74 -30.16
N LEU A 112 17.20 18.47 -29.43
CA LEU A 112 16.27 19.49 -28.96
C LEU A 112 16.90 20.27 -27.80
N PRO A 113 16.63 21.59 -27.70
CA PRO A 113 16.97 22.36 -26.50
C PRO A 113 16.35 21.77 -25.23
N ASP A 114 17.02 21.99 -24.09
CA ASP A 114 16.59 21.51 -22.77
C ASP A 114 15.15 21.98 -22.45
N GLU A 115 14.76 23.18 -22.89
CA GLU A 115 13.42 23.75 -22.68
C GLU A 115 12.34 22.97 -23.44
N VAL A 116 12.62 22.57 -24.67
CA VAL A 116 11.68 21.80 -25.50
C VAL A 116 11.51 20.39 -24.92
N LEU A 117 12.60 19.80 -24.42
CA LEU A 117 12.55 18.51 -23.73
C LEU A 117 11.72 18.57 -22.45
N LEU A 118 11.85 19.65 -21.66
CA LEU A 118 11.02 19.86 -20.49
C LEU A 118 9.54 19.96 -20.85
N LEU A 119 9.18 20.70 -21.90
CA LEU A 119 7.80 20.81 -22.39
C LEU A 119 7.24 19.46 -22.86
N ILE A 120 8.03 18.65 -23.58
CA ILE A 120 7.61 17.31 -24.01
C ILE A 120 7.32 16.44 -22.78
N VAL A 121 8.22 16.45 -21.80
CA VAL A 121 8.08 15.69 -20.56
C VAL A 121 6.85 16.15 -19.78
N GLU A 122 6.63 17.46 -19.65
CA GLU A 122 5.42 18.05 -19.04
C GLU A 122 4.14 17.55 -19.71
N GLN A 123 4.06 17.65 -21.04
CA GLN A 123 2.87 17.23 -21.79
C GLN A 123 2.62 15.72 -21.72
N CYS A 124 3.68 14.91 -21.69
CA CYS A 124 3.55 13.47 -21.49
C CYS A 124 2.85 13.16 -20.16
N PHE A 125 3.14 13.88 -19.08
CA PHE A 125 2.51 13.60 -17.78
C PHE A 125 1.09 14.13 -17.66
N GLU A 126 0.79 15.27 -18.29
CA GLU A 126 -0.58 15.79 -18.37
C GLU A 126 -1.52 14.77 -19.04
N ASN A 127 -1.02 14.11 -20.09
CA ASN A 127 -1.79 13.08 -20.81
C ASN A 127 -1.78 11.70 -20.15
N LEU A 128 -0.66 11.31 -19.51
CA LEU A 128 -0.52 9.97 -18.92
C LEU A 128 -1.23 9.82 -17.57
N ASN A 129 -1.57 10.92 -16.90
CA ASN A 129 -2.28 10.98 -15.62
C ASN A 129 -1.63 10.16 -14.48
N ASP A 130 -0.44 9.58 -14.71
CA ASP A 130 0.24 8.68 -13.80
C ASP A 130 1.76 8.94 -13.79
N LEU A 131 2.20 9.47 -12.65
CA LEU A 131 3.59 9.81 -12.37
C LEU A 131 4.46 8.57 -12.17
N SER A 132 3.87 7.37 -12.12
CA SER A 132 4.62 6.10 -12.08
C SER A 132 5.50 5.88 -13.32
N ASN A 133 5.21 6.58 -14.42
CA ASN A 133 6.04 6.55 -15.63
C ASN A 133 7.28 7.45 -15.54
N LEU A 134 7.37 8.36 -14.57
CA LEU A 134 8.49 9.30 -14.44
C LEU A 134 9.84 8.61 -14.22
N PRO A 135 9.96 7.61 -13.33
CA PRO A 135 11.18 6.82 -13.22
C PRO A 135 11.52 6.05 -14.50
N ARG A 136 10.53 5.63 -15.29
CA ARG A 136 10.76 4.90 -16.56
C ARG A 136 11.37 5.83 -17.61
N ILE A 137 10.81 7.04 -17.76
CA ILE A 137 11.33 8.07 -18.67
C ILE A 137 12.74 8.49 -18.23
N ALA A 138 12.95 8.75 -16.93
CA ALA A 138 14.25 9.14 -16.39
C ALA A 138 15.34 8.07 -16.58
N ARG A 139 14.98 6.78 -16.70
CA ARG A 139 15.94 5.69 -16.92
C ARG A 139 16.36 5.51 -18.39
N SER A 140 15.68 6.16 -19.33
CA SER A 140 15.94 5.97 -20.76
C SER A 140 17.25 6.62 -21.22
N CYS A 141 17.55 7.84 -20.76
CA CYS A 141 18.81 8.52 -21.07
C CYS A 141 19.19 9.56 -20.00
N LYS A 142 20.47 9.94 -19.94
CA LYS A 142 20.99 10.94 -18.98
C LYS A 142 20.30 12.31 -19.13
N LEU A 143 19.96 12.70 -20.36
CA LEU A 143 19.32 13.97 -20.67
C LEU A 143 17.89 14.03 -20.11
N LEU A 144 17.08 13.00 -20.35
CA LEU A 144 15.74 12.89 -19.78
C LEU A 144 15.79 12.70 -18.26
N ALA A 145 16.81 12.02 -17.74
CA ALA A 145 17.05 11.94 -16.29
C ALA A 145 17.32 13.32 -15.65
N LYS A 146 17.98 14.23 -16.38
CA LYS A 146 18.20 15.62 -15.95
C LYS A 146 16.88 16.41 -16.04
N ALA A 147 16.16 16.29 -17.15
CA ALA A 147 14.86 16.96 -17.35
C ALA A 147 13.83 16.57 -16.28
N CYS A 148 13.68 15.28 -15.95
CA CYS A 148 12.78 14.79 -14.90
C CYS A 148 13.16 15.24 -13.46
N ARG A 149 14.35 15.82 -13.28
CA ARG A 149 14.80 16.37 -11.99
C ARG A 149 14.67 17.89 -11.90
N ALA A 150 14.29 18.57 -12.98
CA ALA A 150 14.09 20.02 -12.98
C ALA A 150 12.94 20.42 -12.07
N ASP A 151 13.14 21.46 -11.25
CA ASP A 151 12.16 21.90 -10.26
C ASP A 151 10.88 22.50 -10.90
N SER A 152 11.02 23.11 -12.08
CA SER A 152 9.90 23.64 -12.88
C SER A 152 8.86 22.57 -13.23
N LEU A 153 9.29 21.34 -13.47
CA LEU A 153 8.42 20.19 -13.73
C LEU A 153 7.56 19.87 -12.49
N TYR A 154 8.16 19.89 -11.29
CA TYR A 154 7.44 19.64 -10.05
C TYR A 154 6.49 20.77 -9.71
N ARG A 155 6.82 22.02 -10.03
CA ARG A 155 5.88 23.15 -9.93
C ARG A 155 4.60 22.87 -10.71
N ARG A 156 4.73 22.38 -11.96
CA ARG A 156 3.57 22.01 -12.78
C ARG A 156 2.77 20.89 -12.13
N PHE A 157 3.42 19.88 -11.56
CA PHE A 157 2.71 18.80 -10.86
C PHE A 157 2.00 19.27 -9.58
N CYS A 158 2.57 20.21 -8.83
CA CYS A 158 1.91 20.83 -7.69
C CYS A 158 0.65 21.58 -8.13
N TYR A 159 0.73 22.39 -9.20
CA TYR A 159 -0.45 23.09 -9.73
C TYR A 159 -1.49 22.14 -10.33
N PHE A 160 -1.08 21.02 -10.93
CA PHE A 160 -2.02 19.99 -11.38
C PHE A 160 -2.76 19.36 -10.18
N SER A 161 -2.04 19.06 -9.10
CA SER A 161 -2.63 18.52 -7.86
C SER A 161 -3.63 19.52 -7.25
N TYR A 162 -3.32 20.82 -7.32
CA TYR A 162 -4.23 21.90 -6.95
C TYR A 162 -5.49 21.93 -7.84
N GLN A 163 -5.34 21.85 -9.16
CA GLN A 163 -6.47 21.86 -10.11
C GLN A 163 -7.39 20.64 -9.93
N LEU A 164 -6.83 19.49 -9.57
CA LEU A 164 -7.58 18.29 -9.24
C LEU A 164 -8.21 18.32 -7.83
N ASN A 165 -8.10 19.43 -7.10
CA ASN A 165 -8.56 19.58 -5.72
C ASN A 165 -7.99 18.53 -4.75
N GLU A 166 -6.81 17.95 -5.04
CA GLU A 166 -6.17 16.96 -4.16
C GLU A 166 -5.78 17.54 -2.80
N TRP A 167 -5.34 18.81 -2.80
CA TRP A 167 -4.82 19.46 -1.60
C TRP A 167 -5.83 20.37 -0.92
N GLN A 168 -6.94 20.71 -1.59
CA GLN A 168 -8.00 21.59 -1.06
C GLN A 168 -7.46 22.93 -0.48
N GLN A 169 -6.37 23.44 -1.06
CA GLN A 169 -5.73 24.70 -0.69
C GLN A 169 -5.86 25.70 -1.82
N THR A 170 -5.77 27.00 -1.53
CA THR A 170 -5.62 28.03 -2.56
C THR A 170 -4.20 28.07 -3.11
N LYS A 171 -4.03 28.70 -4.27
CA LYS A 171 -2.70 28.85 -4.89
C LYS A 171 -1.74 29.64 -3.99
N GLU A 172 -2.24 30.68 -3.34
CA GLU A 172 -1.47 31.56 -2.45
C GLU A 172 -0.96 30.78 -1.23
N SER A 173 -1.81 29.93 -0.63
CA SER A 173 -1.43 29.07 0.49
C SER A 173 -0.33 28.08 0.13
N ILE A 174 -0.36 27.53 -1.10
CA ILE A 174 0.67 26.61 -1.60
C ILE A 174 2.01 27.33 -1.74
N GLU A 175 2.02 28.56 -2.26
CA GLU A 175 3.24 29.35 -2.44
C GLU A 175 3.82 29.82 -1.09
N GLU A 176 2.97 30.15 -0.12
CA GLU A 176 3.40 30.43 1.25
C GLU A 176 4.00 29.19 1.93
N GLU A 177 3.37 28.02 1.79
CA GLU A 177 3.88 26.75 2.32
C GLU A 177 5.23 26.36 1.67
N LEU A 178 5.37 26.57 0.37
CA LEU A 178 6.60 26.35 -0.38
C LEU A 178 7.79 27.13 0.22
N SER A 179 7.57 28.41 0.53
CA SER A 179 8.62 29.28 1.08
C SER A 179 8.92 28.98 2.55
N SER A 180 7.89 28.72 3.37
CA SER A 180 8.02 28.51 4.82
C SER A 180 8.52 27.12 5.19
N THR A 181 8.07 26.07 4.50
CA THR A 181 8.27 24.67 4.90
C THR A 181 9.22 23.89 3.99
N TYR A 182 9.26 24.22 2.69
CA TYR A 182 9.98 23.43 1.69
C TYR A 182 11.15 24.19 1.03
N HIS A 183 11.69 25.22 1.70
CA HIS A 183 12.91 25.91 1.27
C HIS A 183 12.90 26.39 -0.19
N GLN A 184 11.72 26.80 -0.70
CA GLN A 184 11.53 27.21 -2.11
C GLN A 184 11.81 26.10 -3.15
N SER A 185 11.77 24.82 -2.78
CA SER A 185 11.87 23.69 -3.72
C SER A 185 10.52 23.05 -4.00
N TRP A 186 10.04 23.18 -5.24
CA TRP A 186 8.80 22.54 -5.68
C TRP A 186 8.91 21.01 -5.66
N LYS A 187 10.09 20.48 -5.98
CA LYS A 187 10.37 19.04 -5.91
C LYS A 187 10.25 18.51 -4.48
N GLU A 188 10.80 19.22 -3.51
CA GLU A 188 10.72 18.82 -2.11
C GLU A 188 9.27 18.83 -1.61
N MET A 189 8.53 19.91 -1.90
CA MET A 189 7.10 20.01 -1.62
C MET A 189 6.34 18.83 -2.21
N TYR A 190 6.53 18.56 -3.50
CA TYR A 190 5.82 17.51 -4.19
C TYR A 190 6.05 16.10 -3.62
N LEU A 191 7.28 15.81 -3.20
CA LEU A 191 7.67 14.50 -2.70
C LEU A 191 7.31 14.28 -1.23
N LYS A 192 7.36 15.34 -0.40
CA LYS A 192 7.13 15.24 1.05
C LYS A 192 5.70 15.54 1.46
N LYS A 193 4.97 16.36 0.70
CA LYS A 193 3.60 16.75 1.04
C LYS A 193 2.68 15.52 1.10
N PRO A 194 1.86 15.37 2.16
CA PRO A 194 0.92 14.25 2.26
C PRO A 194 -0.10 14.25 1.13
N ARG A 195 -0.37 13.07 0.54
CA ARG A 195 -1.29 12.92 -0.60
C ARG A 195 -2.15 11.66 -0.49
N ILE A 196 -3.40 11.80 -0.91
CA ILE A 196 -4.34 10.69 -1.09
C ILE A 196 -4.23 10.19 -2.52
N ARG A 197 -4.42 8.89 -2.71
CA ARG A 197 -4.43 8.27 -4.03
C ARG A 197 -5.84 7.90 -4.45
N PHE A 198 -6.18 8.18 -5.71
CA PHE A 198 -7.47 7.87 -6.31
C PHE A 198 -7.45 6.61 -7.21
N ASP A 199 -6.26 6.12 -7.55
CA ASP A 199 -6.04 4.97 -8.45
C ASP A 199 -6.09 3.61 -7.71
N GLY A 200 -6.90 3.52 -6.66
CA GLY A 200 -6.96 2.34 -5.81
C GLY A 200 -7.90 2.52 -4.64
N CYS A 201 -7.75 1.65 -3.65
CA CYS A 201 -8.53 1.70 -2.42
C CYS A 201 -7.62 1.48 -1.21
N TYR A 202 -8.05 2.01 -0.07
CA TYR A 202 -7.39 1.86 1.21
C TYR A 202 -8.12 0.78 2.00
N ILE A 203 -7.37 -0.21 2.48
CA ILE A 203 -7.93 -1.41 3.08
C ILE A 203 -7.41 -1.54 4.51
N SER A 204 -8.30 -1.69 5.47
CA SER A 204 -7.98 -2.01 6.85
C SER A 204 -8.46 -3.43 7.16
N VAL A 205 -7.51 -4.31 7.47
CA VAL A 205 -7.76 -5.70 7.86
C VAL A 205 -7.89 -5.75 9.38
N CYS A 206 -9.11 -5.93 9.87
CA CYS A 206 -9.41 -5.92 11.29
C CYS A 206 -9.64 -7.35 11.80
N ARG A 207 -8.87 -7.75 12.82
CA ARG A 207 -8.98 -9.06 13.47
C ARG A 207 -8.96 -8.91 14.98
N TYR A 208 -9.90 -9.53 15.67
CA TYR A 208 -9.95 -9.54 17.13
C TYR A 208 -10.58 -10.83 17.66
N PHE A 209 -10.16 -11.23 18.86
CA PHE A 209 -10.74 -12.36 19.57
C PHE A 209 -11.95 -11.89 20.39
N ARG A 210 -13.04 -12.63 20.31
CA ARG A 210 -14.25 -12.44 21.11
C ARG A 210 -14.51 -13.73 21.91
N PRO A 211 -14.65 -13.67 23.24
CA PRO A 211 -15.11 -14.83 23.99
C PRO A 211 -16.53 -15.19 23.57
N GLY A 212 -16.75 -16.48 23.29
CA GLY A 212 -18.07 -17.04 23.06
C GLY A 212 -18.82 -17.24 24.38
N THR A 213 -20.13 -17.41 24.28
CA THR A 213 -20.98 -17.72 25.44
C THR A 213 -21.02 -19.23 25.63
N SER A 214 -20.71 -19.70 26.83
CA SER A 214 -20.83 -21.12 27.21
C SER A 214 -21.51 -21.23 28.57
N ASP A 215 -22.47 -22.13 28.69
CA ASP A 215 -23.17 -22.39 29.96
C ASP A 215 -22.28 -23.11 30.98
N THR A 216 -21.12 -23.61 30.55
CA THR A 216 -20.17 -24.31 31.43
C THR A 216 -18.81 -23.64 31.49
N SER A 217 -18.26 -23.49 32.70
CA SER A 217 -17.00 -22.76 32.96
C SER A 217 -15.74 -23.46 32.42
N TRP A 218 -15.81 -24.75 32.09
CA TRP A 218 -14.66 -25.55 31.63
C TRP A 218 -14.39 -25.46 30.12
N ASN A 219 -15.35 -24.96 29.33
CA ASN A 219 -15.20 -24.83 27.88
C ASN A 219 -15.73 -23.48 27.41
N GLN A 220 -14.86 -22.46 27.40
CA GLN A 220 -15.16 -21.14 26.85
C GLN A 220 -14.59 -21.04 25.42
N PRO A 221 -15.40 -21.20 24.36
CA PRO A 221 -14.92 -21.06 23.00
C PRO A 221 -14.48 -19.62 22.74
N ILE A 222 -13.39 -19.43 21.98
CA ILE A 222 -12.92 -18.11 21.55
C ILE A 222 -13.17 -17.99 20.04
N HIS A 223 -13.88 -16.94 19.64
CA HIS A 223 -14.16 -16.65 18.24
C HIS A 223 -13.13 -15.65 17.71
N LEU A 224 -12.50 -15.96 16.58
CA LEU A 224 -11.70 -14.99 15.85
C LEU A 224 -12.59 -14.27 14.84
N ILE A 225 -12.87 -13.00 15.10
CA ILE A 225 -13.66 -12.17 14.20
C ILE A 225 -12.71 -11.45 13.24
N SER A 226 -12.90 -11.70 11.95
CA SER A 226 -12.19 -11.01 10.87
C SER A 226 -13.17 -10.22 10.02
N TYR A 227 -12.87 -8.94 9.78
CA TYR A 227 -13.61 -8.10 8.86
C TYR A 227 -12.69 -7.07 8.21
N TYR A 228 -13.15 -6.51 7.10
CA TYR A 228 -12.40 -5.60 6.26
C TYR A 228 -13.14 -4.28 6.14
N ARG A 229 -12.38 -3.19 6.13
CA ARG A 229 -12.88 -1.85 5.83
C ARG A 229 -12.19 -1.30 4.60
N TYR A 230 -12.97 -0.73 3.71
CA TYR A 230 -12.53 -0.22 2.43
C TYR A 230 -12.88 1.27 2.34
N LEU A 231 -11.90 2.08 1.98
CA LEU A 231 -12.08 3.48 1.60
C LEU A 231 -11.62 3.68 0.16
N ARG A 232 -12.45 4.27 -0.68
CA ARG A 232 -12.07 4.66 -2.04
C ARG A 232 -12.40 6.13 -2.26
N PHE A 233 -11.37 6.93 -2.41
CA PHE A 233 -11.46 8.37 -2.59
C PHE A 233 -11.64 8.73 -4.06
N TYR A 234 -12.38 9.80 -4.30
CA TYR A 234 -12.58 10.39 -5.63
C TYR A 234 -12.17 11.87 -5.64
N PRO A 235 -11.70 12.40 -6.79
CA PRO A 235 -11.30 13.81 -6.91
C PRO A 235 -12.41 14.84 -6.65
N ASP A 236 -13.67 14.43 -6.73
CA ASP A 236 -14.84 15.28 -6.47
C ASP A 236 -15.11 15.53 -4.97
N GLY A 237 -14.23 15.06 -4.08
CA GLY A 237 -14.40 15.20 -2.64
C GLY A 237 -15.31 14.12 -2.02
N THR A 238 -15.74 13.12 -2.81
CA THR A 238 -16.51 11.98 -2.31
C THR A 238 -15.62 10.77 -2.01
N CYS A 239 -16.05 9.93 -1.07
CA CYS A 239 -15.37 8.71 -0.69
C CYS A 239 -16.38 7.59 -0.44
N MET A 240 -16.15 6.42 -1.03
CA MET A 240 -16.90 5.22 -0.67
C MET A 240 -16.33 4.62 0.61
N VAL A 241 -17.18 4.41 1.60
CA VAL A 241 -16.87 3.75 2.85
C VAL A 241 -17.63 2.43 2.89
N PHE A 242 -16.92 1.32 3.05
CA PHE A 242 -17.54 -0.01 3.05
C PHE A 242 -16.91 -0.91 4.10
N ARG A 243 -17.75 -1.70 4.77
CA ARG A 243 -17.34 -2.70 5.75
C ARG A 243 -17.96 -4.05 5.37
N SER A 244 -17.12 -5.07 5.27
CA SER A 244 -17.57 -6.42 4.89
C SER A 244 -16.72 -7.49 5.54
N ASN A 245 -17.26 -8.70 5.69
CA ASN A 245 -16.50 -9.88 6.06
C ASN A 245 -15.82 -10.56 4.86
N THR A 246 -16.11 -10.11 3.64
CA THR A 246 -15.57 -10.66 2.40
C THR A 246 -14.15 -10.17 2.15
N GLU A 247 -13.29 -11.08 1.69
CA GLU A 247 -11.88 -10.80 1.49
C GLU A 247 -11.59 -9.78 0.38
N PRO A 248 -10.50 -9.01 0.50
CA PRO A 248 -10.16 -7.96 -0.46
C PRO A 248 -10.07 -8.43 -1.91
N ASN A 249 -9.58 -9.65 -2.16
CA ASN A 249 -9.39 -10.17 -3.51
C ASN A 249 -10.70 -10.23 -4.32
N LEU A 250 -11.85 -10.36 -3.64
CA LEU A 250 -13.17 -10.46 -4.27
C LEU A 250 -13.84 -9.09 -4.44
N ILE A 251 -13.55 -8.12 -3.56
CA ILE A 251 -14.20 -6.80 -3.55
C ILE A 251 -13.42 -5.76 -4.35
N VAL A 252 -12.09 -5.75 -4.23
CA VAL A 252 -11.25 -4.61 -4.64
C VAL A 252 -11.44 -4.25 -6.12
N ARG A 253 -11.67 -5.21 -7.02
CA ARG A 253 -11.85 -4.94 -8.46
C ARG A 253 -13.25 -4.41 -8.81
N THR A 254 -14.27 -4.74 -8.02
CA THR A 254 -15.66 -4.35 -8.26
C THR A 254 -16.05 -3.12 -7.44
N PHE A 255 -15.25 -2.74 -6.43
CA PHE A 255 -15.52 -1.66 -5.49
C PHE A 255 -15.52 -0.28 -6.16
N GLY A 256 -16.66 0.13 -6.69
CA GLY A 256 -16.85 1.41 -7.36
C GLY A 256 -18.27 1.95 -7.23
N ARG A 257 -18.39 3.28 -7.34
CA ARG A 257 -19.64 4.02 -7.07
C ARG A 257 -20.79 3.70 -8.03
N HIS A 258 -20.48 3.16 -9.21
CA HIS A 258 -21.46 2.75 -10.20
C HIS A 258 -22.02 1.33 -9.96
N GLN A 259 -21.40 0.58 -9.04
CA GLN A 259 -21.82 -0.78 -8.73
C GLN A 259 -22.92 -0.74 -7.66
N SER A 260 -24.19 -0.76 -8.11
CA SER A 260 -25.37 -0.65 -7.25
C SER A 260 -25.47 -1.73 -6.17
N SER A 261 -24.88 -2.92 -6.38
CA SER A 261 -24.88 -4.01 -5.42
C SER A 261 -24.24 -3.66 -4.07
N PHE A 262 -23.37 -2.65 -4.00
CA PHE A 262 -22.81 -2.18 -2.73
C PHE A 262 -23.78 -1.30 -1.94
N PHE A 263 -24.79 -0.70 -2.58
CA PHE A 263 -25.71 0.24 -1.94
C PHE A 263 -27.08 -0.38 -1.62
N VAL A 264 -27.29 -1.63 -2.02
CA VAL A 264 -28.54 -2.37 -1.78
C VAL A 264 -28.29 -3.41 -0.68
N PRO A 265 -29.10 -3.43 0.39
CA PRO A 265 -28.98 -4.48 1.40
C PRO A 265 -29.26 -5.85 0.76
N SER A 266 -28.38 -6.81 1.03
CA SER A 266 -28.47 -8.16 0.44
C SER A 266 -29.67 -8.98 0.95
N SER A 267 -30.36 -8.54 2.01
CA SER A 267 -31.54 -9.21 2.57
C SER A 267 -32.75 -8.29 2.61
N SER A 268 -33.92 -8.83 2.25
CA SER A 268 -35.23 -8.17 2.34
C SER A 268 -35.69 -7.89 3.78
N ASN A 269 -35.00 -8.45 4.79
CA ASN A 269 -35.27 -8.19 6.20
C ASN A 269 -34.31 -7.12 6.76
N PRO A 270 -34.76 -5.88 7.02
CA PRO A 270 -33.92 -4.79 7.53
C PRO A 270 -33.37 -5.04 8.94
N ALA A 271 -33.92 -6.01 9.67
CA ALA A 271 -33.46 -6.38 11.02
C ALA A 271 -32.22 -7.30 11.03
N PHE A 272 -31.91 -7.97 9.91
CA PHE A 272 -30.82 -8.94 9.80
C PHE A 272 -29.92 -8.73 8.58
N SER A 273 -30.07 -7.62 7.86
CA SER A 273 -29.10 -7.23 6.83
C SER A 273 -27.78 -6.93 7.53
N ASN A 274 -26.88 -7.92 7.56
CA ASN A 274 -25.48 -7.75 7.91
C ASN A 274 -25.00 -6.51 7.15
N GLY A 275 -24.55 -5.49 7.88
CA GLY A 275 -24.27 -4.13 7.42
C GLY A 275 -23.15 -4.00 6.40
N GLU A 276 -23.28 -4.71 5.28
CA GLU A 276 -22.49 -4.68 4.05
C GLU A 276 -23.19 -3.76 3.04
N VAL A 277 -23.56 -2.57 3.50
CA VAL A 277 -24.00 -1.49 2.61
C VAL A 277 -22.92 -0.42 2.65
N ALA A 278 -22.36 -0.10 1.50
CA ALA A 278 -21.45 1.01 1.35
C ALA A 278 -22.20 2.33 1.51
N CYS A 279 -21.54 3.32 2.07
CA CYS A 279 -22.05 4.69 2.09
C CYS A 279 -21.11 5.61 1.31
N MET A 280 -21.68 6.70 0.81
CA MET A 280 -20.92 7.81 0.25
C MET A 280 -20.67 8.82 1.36
N ALA A 281 -19.39 8.99 1.70
CA ALA A 281 -18.89 10.04 2.56
C ALA A 281 -18.37 11.22 1.72
N THR A 282 -18.25 12.37 2.36
CA THR A 282 -17.41 13.46 1.87
C THR A 282 -16.07 13.40 2.61
N TRP A 283 -15.01 13.89 1.97
CA TRP A 283 -13.69 13.95 2.58
C TRP A 283 -13.03 15.31 2.40
N SER A 284 -12.25 15.70 3.40
CA SER A 284 -11.35 16.84 3.31
C SER A 284 -10.00 16.55 3.94
N MET A 285 -8.96 17.24 3.49
CA MET A 285 -7.60 17.05 3.97
C MET A 285 -6.93 18.38 4.27
N SER A 286 -6.32 18.49 5.45
CA SER A 286 -5.49 19.65 5.81
C SER A 286 -4.12 19.60 5.10
N PRO A 287 -3.40 20.73 5.02
CA PRO A 287 -2.06 20.78 4.42
C PRO A 287 -1.06 19.82 5.08
N ALA A 288 -1.24 19.56 6.38
CA ALA A 288 -0.44 18.64 7.18
C ALA A 288 -0.85 17.16 7.02
N GLY A 289 -1.83 16.85 6.16
CA GLY A 289 -2.29 15.50 5.88
C GLY A 289 -3.26 14.93 6.91
N GLN A 290 -3.95 15.77 7.69
CA GLN A 290 -5.07 15.32 8.52
C GLN A 290 -6.31 15.23 7.63
N LEU A 291 -6.82 14.02 7.49
CA LEU A 291 -7.96 13.66 6.65
C LEU A 291 -9.19 13.49 7.52
N LEU A 292 -10.27 14.18 7.16
CA LEU A 292 -11.58 14.04 7.77
C LEU A 292 -12.54 13.42 6.77
N LEU A 293 -13.18 12.32 7.13
CA LEU A 293 -14.30 11.76 6.37
C LEU A 293 -15.58 11.94 7.17
N SER A 294 -16.66 12.39 6.53
CA SER A 294 -17.97 12.50 7.17
C SER A 294 -19.07 11.88 6.32
N HIS A 295 -19.97 11.13 6.96
CA HIS A 295 -21.17 10.62 6.30
C HIS A 295 -22.36 10.58 7.25
N PRO A 296 -23.58 10.88 6.76
CA PRO A 296 -24.78 10.81 7.58
C PRO A 296 -25.07 9.35 7.96
N ALA A 297 -25.50 9.12 9.20
CA ALA A 297 -26.16 7.89 9.60
C ALA A 297 -27.55 7.85 8.94
N GLY A 298 -27.93 6.72 8.35
CA GLY A 298 -29.26 6.54 7.76
C GLY A 298 -30.33 6.82 8.81
N GLY A 299 -31.01 7.98 8.69
CA GLY A 299 -31.93 8.50 9.72
C GLY A 299 -31.70 9.96 10.12
N ARG A 300 -30.69 10.67 9.59
CA ARG A 300 -30.39 12.11 9.77
C ARG A 300 -30.07 12.58 11.20
N ALA A 301 -30.30 11.80 12.25
CA ALA A 301 -29.99 12.21 13.63
C ALA A 301 -28.47 12.38 13.89
N TYR A 302 -27.64 11.54 13.27
CA TYR A 302 -26.19 11.55 13.52
C TYR A 302 -25.37 11.65 12.23
N THR A 303 -24.20 12.29 12.34
CA THR A 303 -23.15 12.27 11.32
C THR A 303 -21.92 11.56 11.87
N TYR A 304 -21.49 10.50 11.22
CA TYR A 304 -20.25 9.80 11.57
C TYR A 304 -19.05 10.52 10.96
N ALA A 305 -18.02 10.77 11.76
CA ALA A 305 -16.80 11.44 11.36
C ALA A 305 -15.57 10.58 11.71
N GLN A 306 -14.73 10.31 10.70
CA GLN A 306 -13.48 9.57 10.83
C GLN A 306 -12.32 10.53 10.60
N SER A 307 -11.44 10.69 11.60
CA SER A 307 -10.22 11.46 11.49
C SER A 307 -9.02 10.53 11.32
N LEU A 308 -8.28 10.72 10.22
CA LEU A 308 -7.14 9.90 9.81
C LEU A 308 -5.93 10.78 9.52
N GLN A 309 -4.72 10.26 9.72
CA GLN A 309 -3.47 10.92 9.33
C GLN A 309 -2.85 10.19 8.13
N VAL A 310 -2.60 10.93 7.05
CA VAL A 310 -1.89 10.43 5.88
C VAL A 310 -0.40 10.26 6.20
N LYS A 311 0.12 9.05 6.02
CA LYS A 311 1.55 8.69 6.16
C LYS A 311 1.99 7.80 5.01
N GLY A 312 2.45 8.43 3.91
CA GLY A 312 2.84 7.71 2.70
C GLY A 312 1.68 6.90 2.13
N LYS A 313 1.79 5.57 2.14
CA LYS A 313 0.74 4.65 1.66
C LYS A 313 -0.29 4.26 2.73
N ARG A 314 -0.20 4.82 3.94
CA ARG A 314 -1.05 4.44 5.08
C ARG A 314 -1.93 5.59 5.53
N LEU A 315 -3.14 5.27 5.99
CA LEU A 315 -4.00 6.18 6.73
C LEU A 315 -4.10 5.67 8.16
N LYS A 316 -3.49 6.42 9.09
CA LYS A 316 -3.47 6.09 10.51
C LYS A 316 -4.69 6.66 11.21
N TRP A 317 -5.35 5.89 12.06
CA TRP A 317 -6.46 6.42 12.86
C TRP A 317 -5.99 7.51 13.83
N VAL A 318 -6.76 8.60 13.90
CA VAL A 318 -6.62 9.67 14.89
C VAL A 318 -7.81 9.62 15.85
N SER A 319 -9.04 9.70 15.32
CA SER A 319 -10.27 9.58 16.10
C SER A 319 -11.43 9.09 15.25
N PHE A 320 -12.48 8.58 15.90
CA PHE A 320 -13.74 8.22 15.27
C PHE A 320 -14.87 8.64 16.20
N TYR A 321 -15.82 9.43 15.73
CA TYR A 321 -16.90 9.97 16.55
C TYR A 321 -18.19 10.15 15.75
N ALA A 322 -19.31 10.21 16.46
CA ALA A 322 -20.60 10.64 15.93
C ALA A 322 -20.89 12.06 16.42
N VAL A 323 -21.47 12.88 15.56
CA VAL A 323 -22.00 14.21 15.89
C VAL A 323 -23.51 14.11 15.83
N ASP A 324 -24.19 14.46 16.92
CA ASP A 324 -25.64 14.66 16.92
C ASP A 324 -25.97 15.92 16.12
N ASN A 325 -26.80 15.79 15.08
CA ASN A 325 -27.12 16.92 14.21
C ASN A 325 -28.13 17.90 14.84
N GLU A 326 -28.83 17.52 15.92
CA GLU A 326 -29.77 18.37 16.64
C GLU A 326 -29.11 19.06 17.84
N MET A 327 -28.38 18.29 18.65
CA MET A 327 -27.77 18.77 19.89
C MET A 327 -26.33 19.27 19.70
N PHE A 328 -25.71 18.98 18.55
CA PHE A 328 -24.29 19.25 18.25
C PHE A 328 -23.31 18.62 19.25
N GLU A 329 -23.76 17.60 19.99
CA GLU A 329 -22.93 16.83 20.92
C GLU A 329 -22.12 15.77 20.17
N THR A 330 -20.90 15.55 20.63
CA THR A 330 -19.99 14.56 20.04
C THR A 330 -19.86 13.33 20.93
N SER A 331 -20.01 12.16 20.33
CA SER A 331 -19.82 10.86 20.98
C SER A 331 -18.65 10.12 20.35
N GLU A 332 -17.55 9.94 21.09
CA GLU A 332 -16.37 9.25 20.59
C GLU A 332 -16.50 7.72 20.65
N PHE A 333 -15.99 7.05 19.62
CA PHE A 333 -15.92 5.60 19.56
C PHE A 333 -14.50 5.10 19.84
N PRO A 334 -14.35 4.02 20.62
CA PRO A 334 -13.04 3.46 20.92
C PRO A 334 -12.38 2.85 19.67
N LEU A 335 -11.09 3.12 19.51
CA LEU A 335 -10.27 2.62 18.41
C LEU A 335 -9.62 1.25 18.68
N THR A 336 -10.03 0.54 19.73
CA THR A 336 -9.39 -0.71 20.21
C THR A 336 -9.20 -1.78 19.13
N HIS A 337 -10.19 -1.94 18.25
CA HIS A 337 -10.16 -2.90 17.14
C HIS A 337 -9.95 -2.23 15.77
N HIS A 338 -9.50 -0.98 15.77
CA HIS A 338 -9.25 -0.22 14.54
C HIS A 338 -7.79 -0.38 14.12
N ARG A 339 -7.60 -0.90 12.91
CA ARG A 339 -6.29 -0.96 12.26
C ARG A 339 -6.17 0.12 11.21
N ASP A 340 -4.96 0.60 11.00
CA ASP A 340 -4.66 1.56 9.93
C ASP A 340 -5.08 1.01 8.56
N TYR A 341 -5.46 1.90 7.66
CA TYR A 341 -5.67 1.52 6.28
C TYR A 341 -4.35 1.51 5.51
N ILE A 342 -4.20 0.54 4.61
CA ILE A 342 -3.07 0.42 3.70
C ILE A 342 -3.58 0.56 2.27
N PHE A 343 -2.91 1.40 1.47
CA PHE A 343 -3.26 1.58 0.08
C PHE A 343 -2.96 0.33 -0.77
N SER A 344 -3.96 -0.10 -1.53
CA SER A 344 -3.87 -1.12 -2.56
C SER A 344 -4.21 -0.51 -3.91
N ARG A 345 -3.25 -0.54 -4.83
CA ARG A 345 -3.42 -0.04 -6.21
C ARG A 345 -4.36 -0.96 -6.99
N VAL A 346 -5.26 -0.37 -7.77
CA VAL A 346 -6.17 -1.11 -8.65
C VAL A 346 -6.00 -0.57 -10.06
N TYR A 347 -5.45 -1.40 -10.95
CA TYR A 347 -5.16 -0.98 -12.33
C TYR A 347 -6.41 -0.71 -13.15
N ASN A 348 -7.47 -1.48 -12.92
CA ASN A 348 -8.74 -1.30 -13.60
C ASN A 348 -9.89 -1.81 -12.74
N TYR A 349 -10.93 -1.02 -12.60
CA TYR A 349 -12.17 -1.41 -11.93
C TYR A 349 -13.13 -1.99 -12.95
N THR A 350 -13.77 -3.11 -12.63
CA THR A 350 -14.76 -3.73 -13.53
C THR A 350 -15.96 -2.80 -13.79
N SER A 351 -16.28 -1.94 -12.82
CA SER A 351 -17.36 -0.96 -12.90
C SER A 351 -17.10 0.22 -13.85
N GLU A 352 -15.86 0.40 -14.33
CA GLU A 352 -15.44 1.53 -15.18
C GLU A 352 -15.26 1.14 -16.65
N LYS A 353 -15.57 -0.11 -17.01
CA LYS A 353 -15.74 -0.50 -18.41
C LYS A 353 -17.06 0.09 -18.92
N VAL A 354 -17.05 1.36 -19.28
CA VAL A 354 -18.00 1.90 -20.25
C VAL A 354 -17.55 1.34 -21.60
N GLU A 355 -18.44 0.62 -22.28
CA GLU A 355 -18.20 0.18 -23.66
C GLU A 355 -17.87 1.39 -24.55
N PRO A 356 -16.99 1.22 -25.57
CA PRO A 356 -16.45 2.31 -26.38
C PRO A 356 -17.50 3.10 -27.16
#